data_AF-A0A7S4QC11-F1
#
_entry.id   AF-A0A7S4QC11-F1
#
_cell.length_a   1.000
_cell.length_b   1.000
_cell.length_c   1.000
_cell.angle_alpha   90.00
_cell.angle_beta   90.00
_cell.angle_gamma   90.00
#
_symmetry.space_group_name_H-M   'P 1'
#
loop_
_entity.id
_entity.type
_entity.pdbx_description
1 polymer ?
#
loop_
_entity_poly.entity_id
_entity_poly.type
_entity_poly.pdbx_seq_one_letter_code
_entity_poly.pdbx_strand_id
1 'polypeptide(L)'
;APLTFRNPPLLDAIAAAAIRSINAEMEGRRAGCGSGAAAQHLTNFAWAFAQLEWPHEPLFDAISAAALTIMTEGTTQTFANLAWSFATRQFVNNPLLQSIAAAALNKIHEAKRRHLANTSWSVAVLVFF
;
A
#
# COMPACT_ATOMS: atom_id res chain seq x y z
N ALA A 1 15.30 -21.09 10.97
CA ALA A 1 15.91 -20.31 9.88
C ALA A 1 14.80 -19.60 9.13
N PRO A 2 14.88 -18.29 8.86
CA PRO A 2 13.88 -17.68 7.98
C PRO A 2 14.06 -18.30 6.58
N LEU A 3 12.97 -18.67 5.94
CA LEU A 3 12.93 -19.20 4.58
C LEU A 3 13.25 -18.07 3.58
N THR A 4 14.46 -17.53 3.60
CA THR A 4 14.87 -16.43 2.73
C THR A 4 15.35 -16.98 1.39
N PHE A 5 14.43 -17.46 0.56
CA PHE A 5 14.69 -17.52 -0.87
C PHE A 5 14.63 -16.09 -1.42
N ARG A 6 15.79 -15.47 -1.66
CA ARG A 6 15.91 -14.18 -2.33
C ARG A 6 16.51 -14.39 -3.71
N ASN A 7 15.78 -14.00 -4.75
CA ASN A 7 16.25 -13.97 -6.13
C ASN A 7 16.10 -12.52 -6.64
N PRO A 8 17.15 -11.69 -6.52
CA PRO A 8 17.08 -10.28 -6.88
C PRO A 8 16.57 -10.03 -8.31
N PRO A 9 17.08 -10.72 -9.36
CA PRO A 9 16.55 -10.55 -10.72
C PRO A 9 15.05 -10.83 -10.84
N LEU A 10 14.54 -11.85 -10.13
CA LEU A 10 13.12 -12.16 -10.11
C LEU A 10 12.32 -11.07 -9.38
N LEU A 11 12.81 -10.59 -8.25
CA LEU A 11 12.14 -9.54 -7.47
C LEU A 11 12.07 -8.21 -8.24
N ASP A 12 13.14 -7.84 -8.94
CA ASP A 12 13.16 -6.64 -9.79
C ASP A 12 12.23 -6.79 -11.00
N ALA A 13 12.20 -7.99 -11.61
CA ALA A 13 11.27 -8.27 -12.71
C ALA A 13 9.80 -8.21 -12.24
N ILE A 14 9.50 -8.73 -11.04
CA ILE A 14 8.17 -8.64 -10.42
C ILE A 14 7.83 -7.19 -10.10
N ALA A 15 8.75 -6.41 -9.53
CA ALA A 15 8.52 -5.00 -9.22
C ALA A 15 8.22 -4.19 -10.48
N ALA A 16 9.01 -4.40 -11.55
CA ALA A 16 8.79 -3.75 -12.83
C ALA A 16 7.45 -4.16 -13.46
N ALA A 17 7.07 -5.44 -13.36
CA ALA A 17 5.77 -5.92 -13.83
C ALA A 17 4.61 -5.34 -13.02
N ALA A 18 4.75 -5.23 -11.70
CA ALA A 18 3.77 -4.63 -10.81
C ALA A 18 3.54 -3.15 -11.17
N ILE A 19 4.61 -2.37 -11.37
CA ILE A 19 4.50 -0.96 -11.80
C ILE A 19 3.71 -0.85 -13.12
N ARG A 20 4.00 -1.70 -14.11
CA ARG A 20 3.26 -1.71 -15.38
C ARG A 20 1.79 -2.03 -15.19
N SER A 21 1.48 -3.03 -14.35
CA SER A 21 0.09 -3.42 -14.06
C SER A 21 -0.67 -2.30 -13.35
N ILE A 22 -0.05 -1.64 -12.37
CA ILE A 22 -0.62 -0.51 -11.64
C ILE A 22 -0.95 0.63 -12.61
N ASN A 23 -0.01 1.00 -13.48
CA ASN A 23 -0.23 2.08 -14.43
C ASN A 23 -1.34 1.73 -15.45
N ALA A 24 -1.38 0.49 -15.93
CA ALA A 24 -2.43 0.03 -16.85
C ALA A 24 -3.82 0.08 -16.21
N GLU A 25 -3.94 -0.32 -14.95
CA GLU A 25 -5.19 -0.27 -14.20
C GLU A 25 -5.66 1.18 -13.97
N MET A 26 -4.74 2.08 -13.61
CA MET A 26 -5.07 3.50 -13.42
C MET A 26 -5.50 4.19 -14.71
N GLU A 27 -4.92 3.82 -15.84
CA GLU A 27 -5.35 4.31 -17.16
C GLU A 27 -6.74 3.77 -17.54
N GLY A 28 -7.00 2.48 -17.30
CA GLY A 28 -8.34 1.88 -17.49
C GLY A 28 -9.42 2.54 -16.62
N ARG A 29 -9.05 3.03 -15.42
CA ARG A 29 -9.95 3.78 -14.54
C ARG A 29 -10.26 5.17 -15.03
N ARG A 30 -9.29 5.88 -15.62
CA ARG A 30 -9.56 7.15 -16.33
C ARG A 30 -10.54 6.95 -17.47
N ALA A 31 -10.57 5.77 -18.07
CA ALA A 31 -11.53 5.36 -19.09
C ALA A 31 -12.89 4.85 -18.53
N GLY A 32 -13.12 4.89 -17.20
CA GLY A 32 -14.43 4.66 -16.58
C GLY A 32 -14.72 3.24 -16.06
N CYS A 33 -13.76 2.31 -16.09
CA CYS A 33 -13.92 0.94 -15.58
C CYS A 33 -13.15 0.75 -14.26
N GLY A 34 -13.68 1.26 -13.14
CA GLY A 34 -13.06 1.11 -11.82
C GLY A 34 -13.77 0.06 -10.95
N SER A 35 -13.04 -0.96 -10.49
CA SER A 35 -13.52 -1.94 -9.51
C SER A 35 -12.65 -1.93 -8.25
N GLY A 36 -13.23 -2.28 -7.09
CA GLY A 36 -12.54 -2.34 -5.80
C GLY A 36 -11.38 -3.35 -5.71
N ALA A 37 -11.16 -4.18 -6.74
CA ALA A 37 -10.03 -5.10 -6.82
C ALA A 37 -8.68 -4.37 -6.83
N ALA A 38 -8.63 -3.15 -7.38
CA ALA A 38 -7.45 -2.29 -7.46
C ALA A 38 -6.80 -2.08 -6.09
N ALA A 39 -7.62 -1.72 -5.10
CA ALA A 39 -7.17 -1.42 -3.74
C ALA A 39 -6.52 -2.63 -3.07
N GLN A 40 -7.09 -3.82 -3.29
CA GLN A 40 -6.55 -5.05 -2.75
C GLN A 40 -5.23 -5.44 -3.42
N HIS A 41 -5.12 -5.27 -4.75
CA HIS A 41 -3.88 -5.55 -5.49
C HIS A 41 -2.73 -4.64 -5.04
N LEU A 42 -2.95 -3.32 -4.94
CA LEU A 42 -1.95 -2.38 -4.44
C LEU A 42 -1.46 -2.75 -3.05
N THR A 43 -2.40 -3.09 -2.17
CA THR A 43 -2.10 -3.48 -0.79
C THR A 43 -1.27 -4.76 -0.72
N ASN A 44 -1.59 -5.75 -1.55
CA ASN A 44 -0.86 -7.02 -1.58
C ASN A 44 0.58 -6.82 -2.07
N PHE A 45 0.80 -5.97 -3.09
CA PHE A 45 2.14 -5.62 -3.54
C PHE A 45 2.92 -4.89 -2.45
N ALA A 46 2.33 -3.85 -1.84
CA ALA A 46 2.98 -3.10 -0.76
C ALA A 46 3.39 -4.02 0.40
N TRP A 47 2.49 -4.90 0.84
CA TRP A 47 2.74 -5.83 1.95
C TRP A 47 3.82 -6.86 1.60
N ALA A 48 3.75 -7.47 0.41
CA ALA A 48 4.72 -8.49 -0.01
C ALA A 48 6.13 -7.90 -0.11
N PHE A 49 6.28 -6.73 -0.72
CA PHE A 49 7.57 -6.06 -0.82
C PHE A 49 8.06 -5.52 0.53
N ALA A 50 7.16 -5.13 1.43
CA ALA A 50 7.51 -4.79 2.80
C ALA A 50 8.10 -5.99 3.56
N GLN A 51 7.45 -7.16 3.45
CA GLN A 51 7.89 -8.42 4.08
C GLN A 51 9.21 -8.96 3.51
N LEU A 52 9.44 -8.77 2.20
CA LEU A 52 10.70 -9.16 1.56
C LEU A 52 11.87 -8.25 1.95
N GLU A 53 11.60 -7.17 2.66
CA GLU A 53 12.56 -6.12 2.98
C GLU A 53 13.29 -5.58 1.73
N TRP A 54 12.64 -5.66 0.56
CA TRP A 54 13.24 -5.28 -0.72
C TRP A 54 13.00 -3.79 -0.94
N PRO A 55 14.03 -2.93 -0.87
CA PRO A 55 13.86 -1.51 -1.12
C PRO A 55 13.68 -1.29 -2.62
N HIS A 56 12.46 -1.01 -3.04
CA HIS A 56 12.15 -0.65 -4.43
C HIS A 56 11.30 0.62 -4.45
N GLU A 57 11.96 1.74 -4.22
CA GLU A 57 11.36 3.09 -4.16
C GLU A 57 10.41 3.39 -5.34
N PRO A 58 10.75 3.10 -6.62
CA PRO A 58 9.83 3.35 -7.73
C PRO A 58 8.51 2.57 -7.64
N LEU A 59 8.50 1.42 -6.95
CA LEU A 59 7.29 0.63 -6.76
C LEU A 59 6.43 1.24 -5.66
N PHE A 60 7.05 1.67 -4.55
CA PHE A 60 6.33 2.35 -3.47
C PHE A 60 5.77 3.71 -3.92
N ASP A 61 6.48 4.43 -4.79
CA ASP A 61 5.96 5.65 -5.42
C ASP A 61 4.77 5.37 -6.34
N ALA A 62 4.86 4.35 -7.19
CA ALA A 62 3.75 3.95 -8.05
C ALA A 62 2.53 3.53 -7.23
N ILE A 63 2.74 2.75 -6.16
CA ILE A 63 1.67 2.35 -5.22
C ILE A 63 1.07 3.58 -4.54
N SER A 64 1.89 4.53 -4.10
CA SER A 64 1.43 5.75 -3.45
C SER A 64 0.55 6.60 -4.38
N ALA A 65 1.03 6.87 -5.59
CA ALA A 65 0.28 7.62 -6.59
C ALA A 65 -1.05 6.93 -6.95
N ALA A 66 -1.03 5.61 -7.11
CA ALA A 66 -2.21 4.81 -7.39
C ALA A 66 -3.18 4.72 -6.20
N ALA A 67 -2.69 4.67 -4.97
CA ALA A 67 -3.54 4.62 -3.79
C ALA A 67 -4.31 5.93 -3.61
N LEU A 68 -3.70 7.08 -3.94
CA LEU A 68 -4.37 8.38 -3.90
C LEU A 68 -5.60 8.47 -4.82
N THR A 69 -5.56 7.82 -5.99
CA THR A 69 -6.68 7.88 -6.96
C THR A 69 -7.84 6.97 -6.58
N ILE A 70 -7.61 5.95 -5.76
CA ILE A 70 -8.61 4.92 -5.41
C ILE A 70 -8.98 4.92 -3.92
N MET A 71 -8.49 5.92 -3.18
CA MET A 71 -8.61 5.99 -1.72
C MET A 71 -10.06 5.93 -1.24
N THR A 72 -11.01 6.49 -1.99
CA THR A 72 -12.44 6.50 -1.67
C THR A 72 -13.10 5.12 -1.76
N GLU A 73 -12.51 4.19 -2.52
CA GLU A 73 -13.00 2.81 -2.70
C GLU A 73 -12.35 1.84 -1.70
N GLY A 74 -11.31 2.28 -1.02
CA GLY A 74 -10.56 1.46 -0.08
C GLY A 74 -11.39 1.07 1.15
N THR A 75 -11.05 -0.08 1.72
CA THR A 75 -11.61 -0.55 2.98
C THR A 75 -10.68 -0.19 4.15
N THR A 76 -11.19 -0.26 5.38
CA THR A 76 -10.35 -0.10 6.59
C THR A 76 -9.19 -1.09 6.65
N GLN A 77 -9.35 -2.28 6.04
CA GLN A 77 -8.28 -3.27 5.92
C GLN A 77 -7.19 -2.81 4.94
N THR A 78 -7.59 -2.31 3.77
CA THR A 78 -6.70 -1.75 2.76
C THR A 78 -5.84 -0.63 3.37
N PHE A 79 -6.47 0.30 4.06
CA PHE A 79 -5.80 1.44 4.70
C PHE A 79 -4.79 1.01 5.76
N ALA A 80 -5.18 0.09 6.64
CA ALA A 80 -4.30 -0.42 7.69
C ALA A 80 -3.08 -1.14 7.11
N ASN A 81 -3.27 -1.93 6.06
CA ASN A 81 -2.18 -2.66 5.42
C ASN A 81 -1.24 -1.75 4.62
N LEU A 82 -1.77 -0.74 3.92
CA LEU A 82 -0.94 0.28 3.27
C LEU A 82 -0.12 1.06 4.30
N ALA A 83 -0.75 1.56 5.36
CA ALA A 83 -0.06 2.26 6.45
C ALA A 83 1.06 1.40 7.05
N TRP A 84 0.77 0.12 7.33
CA TRP A 84 1.74 -0.81 7.89
C TRP A 84 2.91 -1.09 6.94
N SER A 85 2.64 -1.24 5.65
CA SER A 85 3.67 -1.54 4.64
C SER A 85 4.64 -0.37 4.47
N PHE A 86 4.11 0.86 4.43
CA PHE A 86 4.91 2.08 4.35
C PHE A 86 5.69 2.34 5.65
N ALA A 87 5.05 2.14 6.81
CA ALA A 87 5.70 2.26 8.12
C ALA A 87 6.86 1.26 8.30
N THR A 88 6.64 0.00 7.96
CA THR A 88 7.64 -1.08 8.07
C THR A 88 8.87 -0.82 7.19
N ARG A 89 8.69 -0.10 6.08
CA ARG A 89 9.79 0.28 5.17
C ARG A 89 10.36 1.67 5.43
N GLN A 90 9.88 2.36 6.47
CA GLN A 90 10.24 3.74 6.78
C GLN A 90 10.09 4.66 5.56
N PHE A 91 9.16 4.34 4.66
CA PHE A 91 8.92 5.12 3.46
C PHE A 91 7.87 6.19 3.77
N VAL A 92 8.33 7.41 4.06
CA VAL A 92 7.47 8.52 4.44
C VAL A 92 6.94 9.22 3.19
N ASN A 93 5.73 8.86 2.78
CA ASN A 93 4.98 9.59 1.76
C ASN A 93 3.84 10.38 2.43
N ASN A 94 4.14 11.62 2.83
CA ASN A 94 3.21 12.46 3.60
C ASN A 94 1.84 12.63 2.92
N PRO A 95 1.73 12.91 1.60
CA PRO A 95 0.43 12.99 0.94
C PRO A 95 -0.40 11.70 1.06
N LEU A 96 0.23 10.55 0.87
CA LEU A 96 -0.45 9.26 1.01
C LEU A 96 -0.89 9.02 2.44
N LEU A 97 -0.01 9.24 3.43
CA LEU A 97 -0.31 9.00 4.84
C LEU A 97 -1.46 9.89 5.33
N GLN A 98 -1.50 11.16 4.92
CA GLN A 98 -2.61 12.07 5.22
C GLN A 98 -3.92 11.59 4.58
N SER A 99 -3.85 11.11 3.33
CA SER A 99 -5.02 10.59 2.62
C SER A 99 -5.57 9.31 3.26
N ILE A 100 -4.67 8.40 3.66
CA ILE A 100 -5.02 7.20 4.43
C ILE A 100 -5.67 7.59 5.75
N ALA A 101 -5.11 8.55 6.47
CA ALA A 101 -5.67 9.03 7.74
C ALA A 101 -7.08 9.60 7.56
N ALA A 102 -7.29 10.48 6.56
CA ALA A 102 -8.59 11.05 6.27
C ALA A 102 -9.63 9.97 5.89
N ALA A 103 -9.25 9.02 5.03
CA ALA A 103 -10.13 7.94 4.61
C ALA A 103 -10.45 6.96 5.76
N ALA A 104 -9.45 6.65 6.60
CA ALA A 104 -9.64 5.82 7.78
C ALA A 104 -10.54 6.48 8.82
N LEU A 105 -10.43 7.80 9.03
CA LEU A 105 -11.32 8.57 9.92
C LEU A 105 -12.77 8.50 9.43
N ASN A 106 -13.01 8.70 8.13
CA ASN A 106 -14.35 8.62 7.55
C ASN A 106 -15.00 7.24 7.74
N LYS A 107 -14.19 6.17 7.71
CA LYS A 107 -14.65 4.77 7.82
C LYS A 107 -14.37 4.15 9.20
N ILE A 108 -14.04 4.96 10.21
CA ILE A 108 -13.55 4.44 11.49
C ILE A 108 -14.60 3.58 12.23
N HIS A 109 -15.88 3.88 12.04
CA HIS A 109 -17.00 3.12 12.59
C HIS A 109 -17.16 1.72 11.95
N GLU A 110 -16.63 1.53 10.73
CA GLU A 110 -16.59 0.24 10.03
C GLU A 110 -15.35 -0.58 10.40
N ALA A 111 -14.40 -0.01 11.15
CA ALA A 111 -13.10 -0.61 11.40
C ALA A 111 -13.17 -1.75 12.42
N LYS A 112 -12.70 -2.93 12.03
CA LYS A 112 -12.47 -4.05 12.96
C LYS A 112 -11.33 -3.70 13.91
N ARG A 113 -11.38 -4.23 15.14
CA ARG A 113 -10.33 -4.04 16.17
C ARG A 113 -8.90 -4.21 15.65
N ARG A 114 -8.65 -5.21 14.81
CA ARG A 114 -7.32 -5.45 14.22
C ARG A 114 -6.83 -4.31 13.32
N HIS A 115 -7.74 -3.70 12.54
CA HIS A 115 -7.38 -2.62 11.62
C HIS A 115 -7.06 -1.35 12.40
N LEU A 116 -7.83 -1.05 13.45
CA LEU A 116 -7.54 0.04 14.36
C LEU A 116 -6.16 -0.12 15.01
N ALA A 117 -5.84 -1.32 15.54
CA ALA A 117 -4.54 -1.59 16.14
C ALA A 117 -3.38 -1.42 15.13
N ASN A 118 -3.52 -1.96 13.92
CA ASN A 118 -2.50 -1.83 12.87
C ASN A 118 -2.29 -0.38 12.44
N THR A 119 -3.37 0.39 12.25
CA THR A 119 -3.26 1.81 11.92
C THR A 119 -2.57 2.59 13.04
N SER A 120 -2.96 2.38 14.31
CA SER A 120 -2.32 3.04 15.45
C SER A 120 -0.83 2.71 15.57
N TRP A 121 -0.44 1.44 15.37
CA TRP A 121 0.97 1.04 15.37
C TRP A 121 1.74 1.70 14.22
N SER A 122 1.15 1.72 13.02
CA SER A 122 1.80 2.30 11.84
C SER A 122 2.05 3.80 12.02
N VAL A 123 1.07 4.53 12.58
CA VAL A 123 1.22 5.94 12.93
C VAL A 123 2.32 6.14 13.97
N ALA A 124 2.35 5.31 15.03
CA ALA A 124 3.41 5.39 16.03
C ALA A 124 4.79 5.23 15.39
N VAL A 125 4.98 4.19 14.57
CA VAL A 125 6.24 3.93 13.86
C VAL A 125 6.65 5.13 13.00
N LEU A 126 5.73 5.69 12.21
CA LEU A 126 6.01 6.82 11.32
C LEU A 126 6.31 8.14 12.04
N VAL A 127 5.87 8.31 13.29
CA VAL A 127 6.14 9.51 14.11
C VAL A 127 7.48 9.44 14.84
N PHE A 128 7.94 8.22 15.16
CA PHE A 128 9.19 7.99 15.91
C PHE A 128 10.42 7.78 15.03
N PHE A 129 10.30 7.98 13.71
CA PHE A 129 11.40 8.03 12.75
C PHE A 129 11.52 9.43 12.14
#